data_AF-A0A7R8WSX5-F1
#
_entry.id   AF-A0A7R8WSX5-F1
#
_cell.length_a   1.000
_cell.length_b   1.000
_cell.length_c   1.000
_cell.angle_alpha   90.00
_cell.angle_beta   90.00
_cell.angle_gamma   90.00
#
_symmetry.space_group_name_H-M   'P 1'
#
loop_
_entity.id
_entity.type
_entity.pdbx_description
1 polymer ?
#
loop_
_entity_poly.entity_id
_entity_poly.type
_entity_poly.pdbx_seq_one_letter_code
_entity_poly.pdbx_strand_id
1 'polypeptide(L)'
;GGTPNQFRDSDFDNGIIAHEYGHGISTRLTGGANNSNCLSNAEQMGEGWSDWFGLMLTIEDGDQAEDSRGIGTYAGGQPTTATGIRPAPYSTDFSLNPYTYGDSNDGNNISQPHGVGFIYATALWDMTWALIDYYGGVPDPDIYGGNGGNNVAMNLVIESLKLQPCSPGMIDGRDAILQADQLIYGGEHQCIIWNAFANRGFGFSASQGSSNSRSDQVEAFDIPQSCQEPTTSPNAAFAASTYLTCDPEVSFEDQSTDIPTSWSWDFGDGGTSTQPSPTHVFTSEGSFSVQLTVHPFGETILEM
;
A
#
# COMPACT_ATOMS: atom_id res chain seq x y z
N GLY A 1 -40.78 10.41 37.00
CA GLY A 1 -39.60 9.55 36.84
C GLY A 1 -39.18 9.64 35.39
N GLY A 2 -38.07 10.30 35.11
CA GLY A 2 -37.42 10.20 33.80
C GLY A 2 -36.57 8.93 33.82
N THR A 3 -36.66 8.11 32.76
CA THR A 3 -35.71 7.03 32.51
C THR A 3 -34.28 7.59 32.62
N PRO A 4 -33.36 6.94 33.36
CA PRO A 4 -31.96 7.33 33.35
C PRO A 4 -31.51 7.36 31.89
N ASN A 5 -31.02 8.51 31.44
CA ASN A 5 -30.45 8.61 30.11
C ASN A 5 -29.26 7.65 30.07
N GLN A 6 -29.35 6.59 29.26
CA GLN A 6 -28.31 5.56 29.13
C GLN A 6 -27.13 6.09 28.30
N PHE A 7 -26.64 7.30 28.61
CA PHE A 7 -25.40 7.78 28.02
C PHE A 7 -24.26 6.99 28.63
N ARG A 8 -23.59 6.19 27.79
CA ARG A 8 -22.32 5.57 28.14
C ARG A 8 -21.25 6.65 27.99
N ASP A 9 -20.45 6.80 29.01
CA ASP A 9 -19.35 7.77 29.02
C ASP A 9 -18.29 7.34 28.00
N SER A 10 -18.02 8.22 27.02
CA SER A 10 -17.10 7.96 25.91
C SER A 10 -15.66 7.75 26.36
N ASP A 11 -15.31 8.20 27.57
CA ASP A 11 -13.96 8.04 28.11
C ASP A 11 -13.62 6.56 28.39
N PHE A 12 -14.62 5.68 28.41
CA PHE A 12 -14.44 4.22 28.51
C PHE A 12 -14.40 3.50 27.15
N ASP A 13 -14.45 4.24 26.04
CA ASP A 13 -14.22 3.72 24.69
C ASP A 13 -12.76 4.01 24.29
N ASN A 14 -11.89 3.00 24.38
CA ASN A 14 -10.47 3.16 24.05
C ASN A 14 -10.25 3.67 22.61
N GLY A 15 -11.15 3.31 21.68
CA GLY A 15 -11.08 3.77 20.30
C GLY A 15 -11.28 5.27 20.19
N ILE A 16 -12.21 5.84 20.97
CA ILE A 16 -12.44 7.30 21.01
C ILE A 16 -11.22 8.02 21.59
N ILE A 17 -10.68 7.55 22.72
CA ILE A 17 -9.50 8.19 23.33
C ILE A 17 -8.29 8.17 22.39
N ALA A 18 -8.04 7.03 21.73
CA ALA A 18 -6.98 6.90 20.74
C ALA A 18 -7.21 7.80 19.53
N HIS A 19 -8.45 7.90 19.04
CA HIS A 19 -8.83 8.79 17.94
C HIS A 19 -8.49 10.26 18.25
N GLU A 20 -8.92 10.77 19.40
CA GLU A 20 -8.65 12.16 19.78
C GLU A 20 -7.15 12.44 19.93
N TYR A 21 -6.38 11.46 20.42
CA TYR A 21 -4.92 11.57 20.46
C TYR A 21 -4.29 11.55 19.07
N GLY A 22 -4.86 10.75 18.16
CA GLY A 22 -4.49 10.66 16.75
C GLY A 22 -4.49 12.03 16.06
N HIS A 23 -5.48 12.89 16.35
CA HIS A 23 -5.49 14.27 15.85
C HIS A 23 -4.27 15.07 16.28
N GLY A 24 -3.85 14.90 17.54
CA GLY A 24 -2.65 15.54 18.08
C GLY A 24 -1.38 15.10 17.34
N ILE A 25 -1.28 13.81 17.04
CA ILE A 25 -0.16 13.24 16.27
C ILE A 25 -0.18 13.78 14.84
N SER A 26 -1.27 13.60 14.11
CA SER A 26 -1.36 13.95 12.68
C SER A 26 -1.16 15.44 12.44
N THR A 27 -1.80 16.29 13.25
CA THR A 27 -1.69 17.75 13.13
C THR A 27 -0.30 18.28 13.48
N ARG A 28 0.47 17.61 14.34
CA ARG A 28 1.83 18.03 14.68
C ARG A 28 2.90 17.53 13.72
N LEU A 29 2.72 16.36 13.14
CA LEU A 29 3.69 15.80 12.20
C LEU A 29 3.52 16.39 10.80
N THR A 30 2.28 16.59 10.35
CA THR A 30 1.97 17.12 9.00
C THR A 30 2.45 18.55 8.84
N GLY A 31 3.29 18.82 7.84
CA GLY A 31 3.83 20.15 7.57
C GLY A 31 4.75 20.71 8.67
N GLY A 32 5.16 19.86 9.62
CA GLY A 32 6.14 20.15 10.66
C GLY A 32 5.57 20.73 11.96
N ALA A 33 6.24 20.44 13.07
CA ALA A 33 5.77 20.70 14.44
C ALA A 33 5.39 22.15 14.79
N ASN A 34 5.83 23.14 14.00
CA ASN A 34 5.51 24.55 14.20
C ASN A 34 4.21 25.00 13.52
N ASN A 35 3.59 24.15 12.69
CA ASN A 35 2.36 24.48 11.96
C ASN A 35 1.26 23.45 12.27
N SER A 36 0.18 23.91 12.90
CA SER A 36 -0.97 23.06 13.27
C SER A 36 -2.19 23.26 12.36
N ASN A 37 -2.02 23.94 11.23
CA ASN A 37 -3.11 24.26 10.29
C ASN A 37 -3.06 23.43 9.00
N CYS A 38 -2.24 22.38 8.96
CA CYS A 38 -1.96 21.64 7.73
C CYS A 38 -2.98 20.55 7.38
N LEU A 39 -3.99 20.32 8.22
CA LEU A 39 -5.07 19.37 7.98
C LEU A 39 -6.44 20.07 8.07
N SER A 40 -6.54 21.21 7.38
CA SER A 40 -7.75 22.06 7.37
C SER A 40 -8.38 22.18 5.96
N ASN A 41 -7.75 21.57 4.96
CA ASN A 41 -8.21 21.56 3.58
C ASN A 41 -9.35 20.55 3.37
N ALA A 42 -9.94 20.57 2.18
CA ALA A 42 -11.18 19.87 1.94
C ALA A 42 -11.03 18.34 1.92
N GLU A 43 -9.92 17.85 1.37
CA GLU A 43 -9.52 16.44 1.31
C GLU A 43 -8.69 15.96 2.51
N GLN A 44 -8.59 16.75 3.58
CA GLN A 44 -7.71 16.40 4.70
C GLN A 44 -8.03 15.00 5.27
N MET A 45 -6.97 14.28 5.65
CA MET A 45 -7.05 12.89 6.12
C MET A 45 -7.04 12.75 7.65
N GLY A 46 -7.08 13.85 8.42
CA GLY A 46 -6.89 13.84 9.87
C GLY A 46 -7.86 12.93 10.62
N GLU A 47 -9.13 12.87 10.19
CA GLU A 47 -10.13 11.93 10.72
C GLU A 47 -9.76 10.47 10.46
N GLY A 48 -9.21 10.19 9.27
CA GLY A 48 -8.81 8.85 8.87
C GLY A 48 -7.58 8.36 9.62
N TRP A 49 -6.59 9.24 9.81
CA TRP A 49 -5.44 8.93 10.66
C TRP A 49 -5.86 8.60 12.09
N SER A 50 -6.77 9.39 12.66
CA SER A 50 -7.28 9.18 14.01
C SER A 50 -8.05 7.87 14.16
N ASP A 51 -8.96 7.56 13.22
CA ASP A 51 -9.66 6.27 13.22
C ASP A 51 -8.66 5.10 13.12
N TRP A 52 -7.66 5.22 12.23
CA TRP A 52 -6.64 4.20 12.05
C TRP A 52 -5.82 3.97 13.34
N PHE A 53 -5.40 5.03 14.04
CA PHE A 53 -4.74 4.85 15.36
C PHE A 53 -5.65 4.14 16.36
N GLY A 54 -6.94 4.47 16.40
CA GLY A 54 -7.92 3.77 17.23
C GLY A 54 -8.02 2.28 16.90
N LEU A 55 -8.07 1.93 15.62
CA LEU A 55 -8.09 0.54 15.16
C LEU A 55 -6.80 -0.19 15.54
N MET A 56 -5.63 0.41 15.28
CA MET A 56 -4.33 -0.21 15.54
C MET A 56 -4.03 -0.44 17.01
N LEU A 57 -4.46 0.48 17.89
CA LEU A 57 -4.24 0.33 19.33
C LEU A 57 -5.24 -0.62 19.98
N THR A 58 -6.25 -1.07 19.24
CA THR A 58 -7.26 -2.03 19.69
C THR A 58 -7.24 -3.31 18.86
N ILE A 59 -6.24 -3.51 18.00
CA ILE A 59 -6.03 -4.77 17.29
C ILE A 59 -5.51 -5.82 18.28
N GLU A 60 -6.06 -7.02 18.22
CA GLU A 60 -5.81 -8.12 19.14
C GLU A 60 -5.37 -9.39 18.40
N ASP A 61 -4.74 -10.32 19.12
CA ASP A 61 -4.48 -11.66 18.61
C ASP A 61 -5.81 -12.38 18.35
N GLY A 62 -5.95 -12.94 17.14
CA GLY A 62 -7.17 -13.61 16.67
C GLY A 62 -8.09 -12.73 15.81
N ASP A 63 -7.92 -11.41 15.79
CA ASP A 63 -8.57 -10.56 14.80
C ASP A 63 -8.20 -11.00 13.38
N GLN A 64 -9.11 -10.81 12.43
CA GLN A 64 -8.93 -11.07 11.01
C GLN A 64 -9.17 -9.80 10.17
N ALA A 65 -8.62 -9.78 8.97
CA ALA A 65 -8.74 -8.65 8.04
C ALA A 65 -10.20 -8.32 7.70
N GLU A 66 -11.03 -9.35 7.58
CA GLU A 66 -12.44 -9.27 7.20
C GLU A 66 -13.36 -8.93 8.37
N ASP A 67 -12.86 -8.90 9.62
CA ASP A 67 -13.69 -8.62 10.77
C ASP A 67 -14.36 -7.24 10.68
N SER A 68 -15.60 -7.15 11.19
CA SER A 68 -16.35 -5.90 11.22
C SER A 68 -15.88 -5.01 12.38
N ARG A 69 -15.13 -3.94 12.08
CA ARG A 69 -14.57 -3.01 13.07
C ARG A 69 -15.23 -1.63 12.99
N GLY A 70 -16.17 -1.35 13.89
CA GLY A 70 -16.82 -0.04 13.99
C GLY A 70 -16.11 0.96 14.93
N ILE A 71 -16.39 2.25 14.75
CA ILE A 71 -15.89 3.33 15.61
C ILE A 71 -16.97 3.80 16.58
N GLY A 72 -16.64 3.94 17.87
CA GLY A 72 -17.53 4.48 18.90
C GLY A 72 -18.70 3.56 19.26
N THR A 73 -18.58 2.26 19.00
CA THR A 73 -19.66 1.27 19.22
C THR A 73 -20.05 1.18 20.69
N TYR A 74 -19.07 1.23 21.62
CA TYR A 74 -19.36 1.20 23.05
C TYR A 74 -20.17 2.43 23.48
N ALA A 75 -19.71 3.64 23.12
CA ALA A 75 -20.40 4.88 23.47
C ALA A 75 -21.82 4.93 22.88
N GLY A 76 -22.00 4.39 21.66
CA GLY A 76 -23.29 4.23 20.99
C GLY A 76 -24.19 3.11 21.55
N GLY A 77 -23.73 2.33 22.54
CA GLY A 77 -24.49 1.21 23.09
C GLY A 77 -24.63 0.01 22.14
N GLN A 78 -23.78 -0.08 21.13
CA GLN A 78 -23.81 -1.09 20.08
C GLN A 78 -22.89 -2.28 20.43
N PRO A 79 -23.07 -3.47 19.83
CA PRO A 79 -22.09 -4.55 19.91
C PRO A 79 -20.77 -4.15 19.22
N THR A 80 -19.67 -4.81 19.57
CA THR A 80 -18.33 -4.51 19.03
C THR A 80 -18.23 -4.67 17.52
N THR A 81 -19.07 -5.52 16.93
CA THR A 81 -19.13 -5.78 15.48
C THR A 81 -20.08 -4.86 14.71
N ALA A 82 -20.75 -3.92 15.37
CA ALA A 82 -21.63 -2.97 14.70
C ALA A 82 -20.84 -1.90 13.93
N THR A 83 -21.50 -1.23 12.99
CA THR A 83 -20.94 -0.16 12.15
C THR A 83 -20.38 1.01 12.96
N GLY A 84 -20.98 1.34 14.11
CA GLY A 84 -20.60 2.54 14.86
C GLY A 84 -21.09 3.82 14.17
N ILE A 85 -20.23 4.84 14.12
CA ILE A 85 -20.57 6.20 13.65
C ILE A 85 -20.10 6.51 12.21
N ARG A 86 -19.36 5.60 11.56
CA ARG A 86 -18.86 5.78 10.20
C ARG A 86 -19.83 5.15 9.17
N PRO A 87 -19.72 5.47 7.86
CA PRO A 87 -20.62 4.95 6.84
C PRO A 87 -20.68 3.41 6.74
N ALA A 88 -19.56 2.74 6.99
CA ALA A 88 -19.44 1.28 7.11
C ALA A 88 -18.41 0.94 8.21
N PRO A 89 -18.41 -0.29 8.76
CA PRO A 89 -17.28 -0.76 9.55
C PRO A 89 -16.00 -0.84 8.70
N TYR A 90 -14.83 -0.76 9.32
CA TYR A 90 -13.57 -1.11 8.65
C TYR A 90 -13.47 -2.63 8.52
N SER A 91 -13.17 -3.09 7.32
CA SER A 91 -13.03 -4.50 6.95
C SER A 91 -12.45 -4.57 5.54
N THR A 92 -11.62 -5.57 5.26
CA THR A 92 -11.16 -5.90 3.90
C THR A 92 -12.25 -6.59 3.07
N ASP A 93 -13.33 -7.06 3.70
CA ASP A 93 -14.49 -7.62 3.00
C ASP A 93 -15.33 -6.50 2.38
N PHE A 94 -15.30 -6.41 1.05
CA PHE A 94 -16.09 -5.46 0.27
C PHE A 94 -17.61 -5.63 0.45
N SER A 95 -18.07 -6.77 0.95
CA SER A 95 -19.48 -6.97 1.31
C SER A 95 -19.88 -6.16 2.56
N LEU A 96 -18.93 -5.89 3.46
CA LEU A 96 -19.11 -5.08 4.66
C LEU A 96 -18.74 -3.61 4.43
N ASN A 97 -17.66 -3.36 3.70
CA ASN A 97 -17.21 -2.02 3.36
C ASN A 97 -16.89 -1.92 1.86
N PRO A 98 -17.84 -1.47 1.02
CA PRO A 98 -17.64 -1.40 -0.42
C PRO A 98 -16.96 -0.09 -0.90
N TYR A 99 -16.56 0.79 0.01
CA TYR A 99 -16.17 2.16 -0.34
C TYR A 99 -14.80 2.22 -1.01
N THR A 100 -14.67 3.12 -2.00
CA THR A 100 -13.44 3.41 -2.75
C THR A 100 -13.13 4.91 -2.74
N TYR A 101 -11.97 5.28 -3.29
CA TYR A 101 -11.53 6.66 -3.37
C TYR A 101 -12.54 7.55 -4.10
N GLY A 102 -13.19 7.05 -5.15
CA GLY A 102 -14.18 7.79 -5.93
C GLY A 102 -15.39 8.24 -5.11
N ASP A 103 -15.78 7.49 -4.07
CA ASP A 103 -16.91 7.85 -3.21
C ASP A 103 -16.67 9.15 -2.42
N SER A 104 -15.41 9.57 -2.25
CA SER A 104 -15.07 10.85 -1.61
C SER A 104 -15.68 12.07 -2.32
N ASN A 105 -16.03 11.92 -3.60
CA ASN A 105 -16.73 12.93 -4.40
C ASN A 105 -18.22 13.08 -4.03
N ASP A 106 -18.83 12.08 -3.38
CA ASP A 106 -20.26 12.11 -3.03
C ASP A 106 -20.51 12.92 -1.76
N GLY A 107 -20.50 14.24 -1.90
CA GLY A 107 -20.75 15.16 -0.78
C GLY A 107 -22.14 15.03 -0.14
N ASN A 108 -23.09 14.29 -0.73
CA ASN A 108 -24.42 14.08 -0.12
C ASN A 108 -24.38 12.95 0.92
N ASN A 109 -23.56 11.92 0.67
CA ASN A 109 -23.49 10.73 1.51
C ASN A 109 -22.17 10.65 2.32
N ILE A 110 -21.13 11.38 1.89
CA ILE A 110 -19.80 11.40 2.53
C ILE A 110 -19.53 12.77 3.15
N SER A 111 -19.67 12.80 4.48
CA SER A 111 -19.52 14.01 5.29
C SER A 111 -18.07 14.54 5.30
N GLN A 112 -17.92 15.84 5.55
CA GLN A 112 -16.63 16.49 5.77
C GLN A 112 -16.50 16.87 7.25
N PRO A 113 -15.34 16.66 7.89
CA PRO A 113 -14.20 15.85 7.43
C PRO A 113 -14.41 14.34 7.60
N HIS A 114 -15.34 13.93 8.46
CA HIS A 114 -15.49 12.57 8.98
C HIS A 114 -15.59 11.46 7.91
N GLY A 115 -16.41 11.65 6.87
CA GLY A 115 -16.54 10.71 5.77
C GLY A 115 -15.30 10.65 4.87
N VAL A 116 -14.64 11.79 4.64
CA VAL A 116 -13.37 11.88 3.88
C VAL A 116 -12.29 11.06 4.58
N GLY A 117 -12.14 11.24 5.89
CA GLY A 117 -11.21 10.44 6.69
C GLY A 117 -11.55 8.96 6.68
N PHE A 118 -12.84 8.60 6.74
CA PHE A 118 -13.29 7.21 6.65
C PHE A 118 -12.84 6.52 5.35
N ILE A 119 -12.97 7.18 4.19
CA ILE A 119 -12.50 6.64 2.90
C ILE A 119 -11.00 6.33 2.97
N TYR A 120 -10.22 7.28 3.50
CA TYR A 120 -8.78 7.12 3.59
C TYR A 120 -8.36 6.03 4.58
N ALA A 121 -8.97 5.98 5.77
CA ALA A 121 -8.74 4.93 6.77
C ALA A 121 -9.12 3.54 6.27
N THR A 122 -10.09 3.43 5.36
CA THR A 122 -10.46 2.15 4.73
C THR A 122 -9.28 1.61 3.91
N ALA A 123 -8.58 2.44 3.14
CA ALA A 123 -7.38 2.00 2.41
C ALA A 123 -6.19 1.68 3.34
N LEU A 124 -6.03 2.43 4.44
CA LEU A 124 -4.99 2.14 5.43
C LEU A 124 -5.23 0.81 6.15
N TRP A 125 -6.49 0.47 6.43
CA TRP A 125 -6.86 -0.81 7.04
C TRP A 125 -6.45 -1.97 6.13
N ASP A 126 -6.81 -1.90 4.84
CA ASP A 126 -6.40 -2.89 3.84
C ASP A 126 -4.86 -3.00 3.74
N MET A 127 -4.14 -1.86 3.71
CA MET A 127 -2.67 -1.87 3.71
C MET A 127 -2.10 -2.53 4.96
N THR A 128 -2.68 -2.25 6.13
CA THR A 128 -2.22 -2.80 7.41
C THR A 128 -2.33 -4.32 7.39
N TRP A 129 -3.47 -4.86 6.96
CA TRP A 129 -3.65 -6.32 6.89
C TRP A 129 -2.79 -6.97 5.82
N ALA A 130 -2.61 -6.34 4.66
CA ALA A 130 -1.68 -6.84 3.65
C ALA A 130 -0.23 -6.93 4.18
N LEU A 131 0.18 -5.98 5.02
CA LEU A 131 1.46 -6.06 5.73
C LEU A 131 1.45 -7.16 6.81
N ILE A 132 0.40 -7.27 7.61
CA ILE A 132 0.28 -8.35 8.61
C ILE A 132 0.40 -9.72 7.95
N ASP A 133 -0.28 -9.94 6.82
CA ASP A 133 -0.21 -11.17 6.02
C ASP A 133 1.20 -11.47 5.54
N TYR A 134 1.89 -10.45 5.00
CA TYR A 134 3.29 -10.58 4.57
C TYR A 134 4.22 -11.00 5.71
N TYR A 135 3.94 -10.54 6.93
CA TYR A 135 4.68 -10.88 8.15
C TYR A 135 4.13 -12.07 8.94
N GLY A 136 3.28 -12.91 8.32
CA GLY A 136 2.82 -14.17 8.89
C GLY A 136 1.36 -14.22 9.33
N GLY A 137 0.55 -13.22 8.98
CA GLY A 137 -0.91 -13.22 9.12
C GLY A 137 -1.44 -13.06 10.53
N VAL A 138 -0.59 -12.72 11.49
CA VAL A 138 -0.97 -12.51 12.89
C VAL A 138 -0.39 -11.18 13.36
N PRO A 139 -1.20 -10.25 13.91
CA PRO A 139 -0.67 -9.03 14.53
C PRO A 139 0.32 -9.36 15.65
N ASP A 140 1.48 -8.70 15.64
CA ASP A 140 2.45 -8.83 16.73
C ASP A 140 1.85 -8.22 18.01
N PRO A 141 1.77 -8.98 19.12
CA PRO A 141 1.22 -8.48 20.37
C PRO A 141 2.07 -7.38 21.02
N ASP A 142 3.36 -7.26 20.68
CA ASP A 142 4.20 -6.13 21.09
C ASP A 142 4.12 -4.99 20.07
N ILE A 143 3.08 -4.17 20.18
CA ILE A 143 2.88 -3.01 19.30
C ILE A 143 4.00 -1.95 19.40
N TYR A 144 4.83 -1.97 20.45
CA TYR A 144 5.86 -0.95 20.70
C TYR A 144 7.25 -1.37 20.24
N GLY A 145 7.64 -2.60 20.52
CA GLY A 145 8.97 -3.15 20.24
C GLY A 145 9.00 -4.33 19.26
N GLY A 146 7.83 -4.77 18.80
CA GLY A 146 7.67 -5.87 17.86
C GLY A 146 8.14 -5.55 16.45
N ASN A 147 8.13 -6.57 15.61
CA ASN A 147 8.58 -6.51 14.23
C ASN A 147 7.61 -7.15 13.23
N GLY A 148 6.36 -7.36 13.63
CA GLY A 148 5.30 -7.82 12.73
C GLY A 148 4.76 -6.72 11.81
N GLY A 149 3.85 -7.12 10.92
CA GLY A 149 3.30 -6.22 9.89
C GLY A 149 2.53 -5.03 10.45
N ASN A 150 1.88 -5.17 11.61
CA ASN A 150 1.26 -4.07 12.35
C ASN A 150 2.29 -3.05 12.86
N ASN A 151 3.50 -3.47 13.26
CA ASN A 151 4.58 -2.56 13.63
C ASN A 151 5.14 -1.84 12.40
N VAL A 152 5.30 -2.55 11.28
CA VAL A 152 5.72 -1.94 10.00
C VAL A 152 4.70 -0.89 9.56
N ALA A 153 3.40 -1.21 9.59
CA ALA A 153 2.34 -0.26 9.27
C ALA A 153 2.39 1.00 10.16
N MET A 154 2.61 0.84 11.47
CA MET A 154 2.82 1.96 12.41
C MET A 154 4.02 2.83 12.05
N ASN A 155 5.16 2.23 11.73
CA ASN A 155 6.35 2.98 11.33
C ASN A 155 6.11 3.76 10.03
N LEU A 156 5.48 3.13 9.04
CA LEU A 156 5.15 3.75 7.76
C LEU A 156 4.19 4.92 7.92
N VAL A 157 3.11 4.77 8.69
CA VAL A 157 2.14 5.85 8.94
C VAL A 157 2.76 7.01 9.72
N ILE A 158 3.55 6.73 10.75
CA ILE A 158 4.21 7.79 11.53
C ILE A 158 5.23 8.55 10.69
N GLU A 159 5.98 7.86 9.83
CA GLU A 159 6.95 8.51 8.96
C GLU A 159 6.26 9.27 7.81
N SER A 160 5.21 8.72 7.20
CA SER A 160 4.47 9.39 6.12
C SER A 160 3.85 10.71 6.56
N LEU A 161 3.33 10.78 7.80
CA LEU A 161 2.81 12.01 8.38
C LEU A 161 3.86 13.14 8.44
N LYS A 162 5.15 12.80 8.57
CA LYS A 162 6.25 13.79 8.56
C LYS A 162 6.65 14.21 7.15
N LEU A 163 6.42 13.33 6.17
CA LEU A 163 6.84 13.50 4.78
C LEU A 163 5.80 14.24 3.94
N GLN A 164 4.51 14.00 4.19
CA GLN A 164 3.44 14.62 3.42
C GLN A 164 3.46 16.16 3.54
N PRO A 165 3.07 16.88 2.47
CA PRO A 165 3.07 18.34 2.48
C PRO A 165 2.01 18.90 3.44
N CYS A 166 2.04 20.22 3.64
CA CYS A 166 0.96 20.92 4.31
C CYS A 166 -0.27 21.02 3.38
N SER A 167 -1.47 20.83 3.92
CA SER A 167 -2.72 20.72 3.17
C SER A 167 -2.73 19.62 2.09
N PRO A 168 -2.34 18.38 2.43
CA PRO A 168 -2.25 17.28 1.49
C PRO A 168 -3.66 16.83 1.02
N GLY A 169 -3.75 16.33 -0.21
CA GLY A 169 -4.86 15.47 -0.62
C GLY A 169 -4.59 14.01 -0.24
N MET A 170 -5.51 13.10 -0.55
CA MET A 170 -5.33 11.70 -0.14
C MET A 170 -4.25 10.95 -0.93
N ILE A 171 -4.01 11.35 -2.18
CA ILE A 171 -2.95 10.79 -3.01
C ILE A 171 -1.57 11.22 -2.49
N ASP A 172 -1.43 12.47 -2.03
CA ASP A 172 -0.22 12.91 -1.31
C ASP A 172 0.06 12.02 -0.08
N GLY A 173 -0.99 11.61 0.66
CA GLY A 173 -0.86 10.72 1.82
C GLY A 173 -0.37 9.32 1.46
N ARG A 174 -0.94 8.70 0.41
CA ARG A 174 -0.46 7.41 -0.14
C ARG A 174 1.00 7.52 -0.58
N ASP A 175 1.33 8.56 -1.34
CA ASP A 175 2.68 8.74 -1.88
C ASP A 175 3.71 8.98 -0.77
N ALA A 176 3.32 9.66 0.31
CA ALA A 176 4.15 9.80 1.50
C ALA A 176 4.39 8.47 2.23
N ILE A 177 3.43 7.53 2.22
CA ILE A 177 3.63 6.17 2.75
C ILE A 177 4.63 5.39 1.90
N LEU A 178 4.48 5.44 0.56
CA LEU A 178 5.44 4.83 -0.34
C LEU A 178 6.84 5.44 -0.16
N GLN A 179 6.94 6.75 0.04
CA GLN A 179 8.21 7.41 0.35
C GLN A 179 8.78 6.97 1.70
N ALA A 180 7.94 6.82 2.73
CA ALA A 180 8.36 6.31 4.03
C ALA A 180 8.97 4.91 3.89
N ASP A 181 8.31 4.00 3.17
CA ASP A 181 8.81 2.65 2.90
C ASP A 181 10.17 2.67 2.17
N GLN A 182 10.31 3.53 1.16
CA GLN A 182 11.58 3.71 0.47
C GLN A 182 12.71 4.18 1.41
N LEU A 183 12.40 5.06 2.36
CA LEU A 183 13.38 5.65 3.26
C LEU A 183 13.81 4.72 4.41
N ILE A 184 12.85 4.00 5.01
CA ILE A 184 13.11 3.25 6.25
C ILE A 184 13.20 1.73 6.03
N TYR A 185 12.71 1.22 4.89
CA TYR A 185 12.78 -0.20 4.49
C TYR A 185 13.39 -0.41 3.10
N GLY A 186 13.89 0.63 2.44
CA GLY A 186 14.53 0.51 1.13
C GLY A 186 13.57 0.16 -0.02
N GLY A 187 12.25 0.27 0.19
CA GLY A 187 11.24 -0.03 -0.83
C GLY A 187 10.73 -1.48 -0.79
N GLU A 188 10.99 -2.21 0.29
CA GLU A 188 10.61 -3.63 0.43
C GLU A 188 9.11 -3.86 0.28
N HIS A 189 8.27 -2.92 0.72
CA HIS A 189 6.81 -3.11 0.76
C HIS A 189 6.06 -2.36 -0.34
N GLN A 190 6.74 -1.73 -1.30
CA GLN A 190 6.12 -0.90 -2.34
C GLN A 190 4.93 -1.59 -3.02
N CYS A 191 5.10 -2.85 -3.45
CA CYS A 191 4.05 -3.55 -4.18
C CYS A 191 2.89 -3.99 -3.28
N ILE A 192 3.14 -4.27 -2.01
CA ILE A 192 2.09 -4.56 -1.02
C ILE A 192 1.22 -3.30 -0.80
N ILE A 193 1.88 -2.16 -0.60
CA ILE A 193 1.23 -0.86 -0.41
C ILE A 193 0.43 -0.49 -1.67
N TRP A 194 1.03 -0.61 -2.87
CA TRP A 194 0.34 -0.33 -4.13
C TRP A 194 -0.90 -1.19 -4.32
N ASN A 195 -0.81 -2.50 -4.11
CA ASN A 195 -1.95 -3.40 -4.26
C ASN A 195 -3.10 -3.03 -3.31
N ALA A 196 -2.80 -2.78 -2.03
CA ALA A 196 -3.81 -2.42 -1.04
C ALA A 196 -4.53 -1.10 -1.38
N PHE A 197 -3.77 -0.06 -1.71
CA PHE A 197 -4.35 1.23 -2.10
C PHE A 197 -5.10 1.16 -3.42
N ALA A 198 -4.55 0.49 -4.44
CA ALA A 198 -5.19 0.34 -5.75
C ALA A 198 -6.52 -0.40 -5.66
N ASN A 199 -6.64 -1.43 -4.81
CA ASN A 199 -7.90 -2.13 -4.56
C ASN A 199 -9.01 -1.20 -4.06
N ARG A 200 -8.66 -0.10 -3.40
CA ARG A 200 -9.59 0.94 -2.92
C ARG A 200 -9.67 2.17 -3.82
N GLY A 201 -9.22 2.09 -5.07
CA GLY A 201 -9.31 3.20 -6.03
C GLY A 201 -8.18 4.24 -5.92
N PHE A 202 -7.16 3.99 -5.09
CA PHE A 202 -5.97 4.82 -4.96
C PHE A 202 -4.82 4.29 -5.83
N GLY A 203 -5.12 3.81 -7.03
CA GLY A 203 -4.16 3.23 -7.97
C GLY A 203 -3.17 4.23 -8.54
N PHE A 204 -2.19 3.71 -9.27
CA PHE A 204 -1.05 4.46 -9.80
C PHE A 204 -1.46 5.68 -10.62
N SER A 205 -2.50 5.55 -11.45
CA SER A 205 -3.02 6.66 -12.27
C SER A 205 -4.11 7.51 -11.59
N ALA A 206 -4.45 7.23 -10.32
CA ALA A 206 -5.44 7.99 -9.57
C ALA A 206 -4.97 9.44 -9.36
N SER A 207 -5.92 10.37 -9.38
CA SER A 207 -5.65 11.80 -9.27
C SER A 207 -6.51 12.42 -8.18
N GLN A 208 -5.89 13.16 -7.26
CA GLN A 208 -6.64 13.90 -6.25
C GLN A 208 -7.29 15.18 -6.76
N GLY A 209 -6.78 15.75 -7.87
CA GLY A 209 -7.18 17.10 -8.27
C GLY A 209 -6.67 18.13 -7.26
N SER A 210 -7.55 19.03 -6.81
CA SER A 210 -7.22 20.04 -5.79
C SER A 210 -7.55 19.54 -4.40
N SER A 211 -6.58 19.57 -3.49
CA SER A 211 -6.80 19.22 -2.07
C SER A 211 -7.82 20.13 -1.34
N ASN A 212 -8.27 21.22 -1.98
CA ASN A 212 -9.33 22.12 -1.50
C ASN A 212 -10.72 21.82 -2.11
N SER A 213 -10.85 20.76 -2.89
CA SER A 213 -12.10 20.32 -3.52
C SER A 213 -12.38 18.86 -3.15
N ARG A 214 -13.66 18.50 -3.06
CA ARG A 214 -14.10 17.10 -2.81
C ARG A 214 -14.97 16.61 -3.96
N SER A 215 -14.61 16.96 -5.19
CA SER A 215 -15.48 16.73 -6.35
C SER A 215 -14.73 16.52 -7.65
N ASP A 216 -13.40 16.53 -7.60
CA ASP A 216 -12.47 16.40 -8.74
C ASP A 216 -11.48 15.25 -8.54
N GLN A 217 -11.71 14.40 -7.54
CA GLN A 217 -10.97 13.16 -7.38
C GLN A 217 -11.31 12.21 -8.53
N VAL A 218 -10.31 11.52 -9.05
CA VAL A 218 -10.46 10.46 -10.06
C VAL A 218 -9.78 9.22 -9.52
N GLU A 219 -10.56 8.20 -9.23
CA GLU A 219 -10.03 6.91 -8.80
C GLU A 219 -9.40 6.14 -9.96
N ALA A 220 -8.46 5.27 -9.62
CA ALA A 220 -7.89 4.29 -10.50
C ALA A 220 -7.53 3.03 -9.72
N PHE A 221 -7.42 1.90 -10.40
CA PHE A 221 -7.18 0.59 -9.79
C PHE A 221 -5.92 -0.08 -10.36
N ASP A 222 -5.15 0.64 -11.17
CA ASP A 222 -3.88 0.17 -11.71
C ASP A 222 -2.77 0.27 -10.66
N ILE A 223 -1.72 -0.53 -10.83
CA ILE A 223 -0.48 -0.51 -10.04
C ILE A 223 0.70 -0.29 -10.99
N PRO A 224 1.86 0.22 -10.49
CA PRO A 224 3.05 0.37 -11.32
C PRO A 224 3.44 -0.94 -11.97
N GLN A 225 3.98 -0.89 -13.19
CA GLN A 225 4.40 -2.07 -13.93
C GLN A 225 5.38 -2.96 -13.15
N SER A 226 6.24 -2.36 -12.31
CA SER A 226 7.17 -3.10 -11.45
C SER A 226 6.50 -3.94 -10.36
N CYS A 227 5.21 -3.73 -10.10
CA CYS A 227 4.42 -4.44 -9.10
C CYS A 227 3.35 -5.35 -9.71
N GLN A 228 3.28 -5.43 -11.04
CA GLN A 228 2.34 -6.32 -11.72
C GLN A 228 2.88 -7.74 -11.74
N GLU A 229 2.08 -8.69 -11.27
CA GLU A 229 2.36 -10.10 -11.49
C GLU A 229 2.27 -10.40 -13.00
N PRO A 230 3.25 -11.10 -13.60
CA PRO A 230 3.21 -11.44 -15.02
C PRO A 230 2.00 -12.34 -15.31
N THR A 231 1.02 -11.80 -16.04
CA THR A 231 -0.19 -12.55 -16.42
C THR A 231 0.04 -13.50 -17.61
N THR A 232 1.19 -13.36 -18.26
CA THR A 232 1.68 -14.15 -19.38
C THR A 232 3.13 -14.51 -19.13
N SER A 233 3.55 -15.71 -19.56
CA SER A 233 4.97 -16.07 -19.53
C SER A 233 5.76 -15.10 -20.41
N PRO A 234 6.94 -14.64 -19.96
CA PRO A 234 7.76 -13.72 -20.73
C PRO A 234 8.15 -14.34 -22.08
N ASN A 235 8.04 -13.55 -23.14
CA ASN A 235 8.48 -13.96 -24.47
C ASN A 235 9.96 -13.60 -24.62
N ALA A 236 10.82 -14.62 -24.59
CA ALA A 236 12.26 -14.45 -24.74
C ALA A 236 12.61 -13.85 -26.12
N ALA A 237 13.22 -12.67 -26.13
CA ALA A 237 13.75 -12.06 -27.33
C ALA A 237 15.03 -11.31 -27.03
N PHE A 238 15.96 -11.30 -27.98
CA PHE A 238 17.20 -10.54 -27.85
C PHE A 238 17.76 -10.12 -29.20
N ALA A 239 18.65 -9.13 -29.15
CA ALA A 239 19.51 -8.75 -30.27
C ALA A 239 20.99 -8.92 -29.89
N ALA A 240 21.82 -9.30 -30.86
CA ALA A 240 23.27 -9.26 -30.74
C ALA A 240 23.83 -8.03 -31.46
N SER A 241 24.92 -7.45 -30.95
CA SER A 241 25.63 -6.34 -31.61
C SER A 241 26.09 -6.69 -33.03
N THR A 242 26.36 -7.97 -33.27
CA THR A 242 26.68 -8.55 -34.58
C THR A 242 26.41 -10.06 -34.59
N TYR A 243 26.11 -10.60 -35.77
CA TYR A 243 25.94 -12.05 -36.00
C TYR A 243 27.15 -12.67 -36.74
N LEU A 244 28.10 -11.85 -37.16
CA LEU A 244 29.33 -12.27 -37.82
C LEU A 244 30.42 -11.24 -37.53
N THR A 245 31.51 -11.68 -36.91
CA THR A 245 32.60 -10.79 -36.52
C THR A 245 33.92 -11.55 -36.39
N CYS A 246 35.02 -10.83 -36.55
CA CYS A 246 36.36 -11.31 -36.19
C CYS A 246 36.79 -10.78 -34.80
N ASP A 247 35.98 -9.90 -34.19
CA ASP A 247 36.12 -9.48 -32.81
C ASP A 247 35.52 -10.57 -31.90
N PRO A 248 36.27 -11.11 -30.93
CA PRO A 248 35.75 -12.14 -30.05
C PRO A 248 34.65 -11.64 -29.10
N GLU A 249 34.51 -10.33 -28.89
CA GLU A 249 33.52 -9.76 -27.98
C GLU A 249 32.20 -9.42 -28.69
N VAL A 250 31.08 -9.90 -28.15
CA VAL A 250 29.72 -9.62 -28.63
C VAL A 250 28.85 -9.17 -27.45
N SER A 251 28.13 -8.07 -27.62
CA SER A 251 27.15 -7.58 -26.65
C SER A 251 25.76 -8.05 -27.05
N PHE A 252 24.96 -8.43 -26.06
CA PHE A 252 23.58 -8.84 -26.23
C PHE A 252 22.65 -7.86 -25.51
N GLU A 253 21.53 -7.53 -26.14
CA GLU A 253 20.49 -6.67 -25.60
C GLU A 253 19.22 -7.49 -25.42
N ASP A 254 18.69 -7.55 -24.20
CA ASP A 254 17.38 -8.11 -23.92
C ASP A 254 16.28 -7.29 -24.61
N GLN A 255 15.41 -7.99 -25.32
CA GLN A 255 14.22 -7.44 -25.97
C GLN A 255 12.96 -8.21 -25.56
N SER A 256 13.06 -9.02 -24.49
CA SER A 256 11.97 -9.87 -24.05
C SER A 256 10.76 -9.04 -23.63
N THR A 257 9.56 -9.56 -23.89
CA THR A 257 8.30 -8.94 -23.50
C THR A 257 7.67 -9.65 -22.30
N ASP A 258 6.59 -9.07 -21.75
CA ASP A 258 5.79 -9.68 -20.68
C ASP A 258 6.55 -9.90 -19.36
N ILE A 259 7.30 -8.87 -18.94
CA ILE A 259 7.93 -8.67 -17.61
C ILE A 259 8.82 -9.84 -17.15
N PRO A 260 9.97 -10.07 -17.82
CA PRO A 260 11.00 -10.98 -17.30
C PRO A 260 11.63 -10.41 -16.01
N THR A 261 11.91 -11.27 -15.04
CA THR A 261 12.57 -10.90 -13.78
C THR A 261 13.87 -11.64 -13.52
N SER A 262 14.15 -12.70 -14.29
CA SER A 262 15.45 -13.36 -14.33
C SER A 262 15.79 -13.79 -15.76
N TRP A 263 17.09 -13.84 -16.03
CA TRP A 263 17.66 -14.18 -17.34
C TRP A 263 18.65 -15.32 -17.18
N SER A 264 18.66 -16.23 -18.13
CA SER A 264 19.64 -17.29 -18.25
C SER A 264 20.12 -17.35 -19.69
N TRP A 265 21.38 -17.00 -19.88
CA TRP A 265 22.06 -17.04 -21.16
C TRP A 265 22.91 -18.29 -21.29
N ASP A 266 22.81 -18.96 -22.41
CA ASP A 266 23.76 -19.97 -22.90
C ASP A 266 24.32 -19.47 -24.23
N PHE A 267 25.62 -19.16 -24.27
CA PHE A 267 26.25 -18.63 -25.48
C PHE A 267 26.61 -19.72 -26.50
N GLY A 268 26.45 -21.01 -26.16
CA GLY A 268 26.72 -22.15 -27.04
C GLY A 268 28.20 -22.56 -27.11
N ASP A 269 29.10 -21.85 -26.42
CA ASP A 269 30.52 -22.17 -26.27
C ASP A 269 30.88 -22.67 -24.85
N GLY A 270 29.86 -22.87 -24.01
CA GLY A 270 29.98 -23.22 -22.59
C GLY A 270 30.00 -22.02 -21.64
N GLY A 271 30.00 -20.78 -22.16
CA GLY A 271 29.79 -19.57 -21.37
C GLY A 271 28.31 -19.33 -21.04
N THR A 272 28.06 -18.72 -19.88
CA THR A 272 26.71 -18.39 -19.40
C THR A 272 26.65 -17.01 -18.75
N SER A 273 25.46 -16.42 -18.65
CA SER A 273 25.23 -15.18 -17.90
C SER A 273 23.82 -15.12 -17.30
N THR A 274 23.67 -14.34 -16.23
CA THR A 274 22.36 -14.01 -15.63
C THR A 274 22.03 -12.53 -15.68
N GLN A 275 22.86 -11.72 -16.34
CA GLN A 275 22.57 -10.30 -16.56
C GLN A 275 21.51 -10.15 -17.67
N PRO A 276 20.63 -9.14 -17.61
CA PRO A 276 19.66 -8.89 -18.67
C PRO A 276 20.32 -8.70 -20.04
N SER A 277 21.30 -7.80 -20.12
CA SER A 277 22.03 -7.46 -21.34
C SER A 277 23.53 -7.65 -21.15
N PRO A 278 24.07 -8.88 -21.29
CA PRO A 278 25.47 -9.19 -21.06
C PRO A 278 26.36 -8.87 -22.27
N THR A 279 27.67 -8.75 -22.00
CA THR A 279 28.72 -8.89 -23.02
C THR A 279 29.43 -10.23 -22.80
N HIS A 280 29.67 -10.98 -23.89
CA HIS A 280 30.36 -12.27 -23.87
C HIS A 280 31.55 -12.29 -24.83
N VAL A 281 32.61 -13.03 -24.47
CA VAL A 281 33.83 -13.16 -25.27
C VAL A 281 33.99 -14.60 -25.75
N PHE A 282 33.82 -14.83 -27.06
CA PHE A 282 34.03 -16.11 -27.70
C PHE A 282 35.52 -16.37 -27.92
N THR A 283 36.08 -17.33 -27.19
CA THR A 283 37.52 -17.62 -27.20
C THR A 283 37.97 -18.56 -28.32
N SER A 284 37.02 -19.22 -28.98
CA SER A 284 37.28 -20.14 -30.09
C SER A 284 36.56 -19.66 -31.35
N GLU A 285 37.19 -19.87 -32.50
CA GLU A 285 36.55 -19.63 -33.80
C GLU A 285 35.48 -20.70 -34.05
N GLY A 286 34.31 -20.29 -34.52
CA GLY A 286 33.21 -21.22 -34.78
C GLY A 286 31.86 -20.54 -34.97
N SER A 287 30.83 -21.37 -35.13
CA SER A 287 29.44 -20.94 -35.10
C SER A 287 28.82 -21.41 -33.79
N PHE A 288 28.25 -20.47 -33.03
CA PHE A 288 27.66 -20.72 -31.73
C PHE A 288 26.16 -20.41 -31.77
N SER A 289 25.36 -21.28 -31.14
CA SER A 289 23.92 -21.10 -31.02
C SER A 289 23.60 -20.48 -29.66
N VAL A 290 23.38 -19.17 -29.64
CA VAL A 290 23.05 -18.44 -28.41
C VAL A 290 21.57 -18.61 -28.07
N GLN A 291 21.28 -18.89 -26.80
CA GLN A 291 19.93 -18.98 -26.25
C GLN A 291 19.78 -18.06 -25.04
N LEU A 292 18.61 -17.41 -24.97
CA LEU A 292 18.12 -16.69 -23.80
C LEU A 292 16.87 -17.41 -23.28
N THR A 293 16.87 -17.73 -22.00
CA THR A 293 15.67 -18.13 -21.25
C THR A 293 15.34 -17.05 -20.23
N VAL A 294 14.08 -16.68 -20.11
CA VAL A 294 13.59 -15.67 -19.14
C VAL A 294 12.45 -16.24 -18.31
N HIS A 295 12.35 -15.79 -17.06
CA HIS A 295 11.29 -16.22 -16.13
C HIS A 295 10.56 -15.03 -15.48
N PRO A 296 9.26 -15.17 -15.18
CA PRO A 296 8.49 -14.19 -14.41
C PRO A 296 8.88 -14.21 -12.92
N PHE A 297 8.41 -13.22 -12.15
CA PHE A 297 8.59 -13.18 -10.69
C PHE A 297 8.01 -14.46 -10.06
N GLY A 298 8.72 -15.06 -9.11
CA GLY A 298 8.15 -16.12 -8.27
C GLY A 298 7.94 -17.50 -8.91
N GLU A 299 8.55 -17.82 -10.07
CA GLU A 299 8.68 -19.23 -10.48
C GLU A 299 9.58 -19.99 -9.50
N THR A 300 8.95 -20.46 -8.42
CA THR A 300 9.50 -21.51 -7.58
C THR A 300 9.52 -22.75 -8.46
N ILE A 301 10.70 -23.21 -8.88
CA ILE A 301 10.84 -24.53 -9.50
C ILE A 301 10.43 -25.54 -8.42
N LEU A 302 9.17 -25.99 -8.48
CA LEU A 302 8.75 -27.22 -7.81
C LEU A 302 9.44 -28.38 -8.55
N GLU A 303 10.66 -28.71 -8.12
CA GLU A 303 11.25 -30.00 -8.47
C GLU A 303 10.41 -31.09 -7.77
N MET A 304 9.80 -31.97 -8.57
CA MET A 304 9.10 -33.18 -8.08
C MET A 304 10.07 -34.27 -7.70
#